data_AF-A0A258ZKW6-F1
#
_entry.id   AF-A0A258ZKW6-F1
#
_cell.length_a   1.000
_cell.length_b   1.000
_cell.length_c   1.000
_cell.angle_alpha   90.00
_cell.angle_beta   90.00
_cell.angle_gamma   90.00
#
_symmetry.space_group_name_H-M   'P 1'
#
loop_
_entity.id
_entity.type
_entity.pdbx_description
1 polymer ?
#
loop_
_entity_poly.entity_id
_entity_poly.type
_entity_poly.pdbx_seq_one_letter_code
_entity_poly.pdbx_strand_id
1 'polypeptide(L)'
;RESLIVTFTVPAILAITLFVAYLTGQTINRITLFAFLLSLGLLVDAAIIVIENIHRHFHAPGAADQDIDQLMIEATDEIGAPTNIATLAIILTMVPMAFVGQMMGQFMKPIPANVPVALIASLFVAYIFTPYLAVRLLKKPDHDSEVH
;
A
#
# COMPACT_ATOMS: atom_id res chain seq x y z
N ARG A 1 7.74 6.62 14.15
CA ARG A 1 6.29 6.34 14.41
C ARG A 1 5.63 5.75 13.17
N GLU A 2 6.02 6.24 12.01
CA GLU A 2 5.76 5.76 10.65
C GLU A 2 5.91 4.23 10.55
N SER A 3 6.98 3.65 11.09
CA SER A 3 7.22 2.20 11.07
C SER A 3 6.14 1.38 11.81
N LEU A 4 5.49 1.95 12.83
CA LEU A 4 4.38 1.28 13.52
C LEU A 4 3.17 1.15 12.61
N ILE A 5 2.86 2.19 11.83
CA ILE A 5 1.76 2.16 10.86
C ILE A 5 2.01 1.01 9.88
N VAL A 6 3.19 0.98 9.26
CA VAL A 6 3.59 -0.10 8.33
C VAL A 6 3.49 -1.49 8.97
N THR A 7 3.86 -1.63 10.24
CA THR A 7 3.79 -2.90 10.98
C THR A 7 2.36 -3.44 11.07
N PHE A 8 1.34 -2.57 11.14
CA PHE A 8 -0.07 -2.99 11.11
C PHE A 8 -0.63 -3.12 9.69
N THR A 9 -0.19 -2.27 8.76
CA THR A 9 -0.69 -2.24 7.38
C THR A 9 -0.30 -3.50 6.61
N VAL A 10 0.94 -3.98 6.76
CA VAL A 10 1.45 -5.14 6.01
C VAL A 10 0.69 -6.43 6.30
N PRO A 11 0.50 -6.84 7.58
CA PRO A 11 -0.31 -8.00 7.90
C PRO A 11 -1.76 -7.85 7.42
N ALA A 12 -2.34 -6.64 7.49
CA ALA A 12 -3.71 -6.40 7.04
C ALA A 12 -3.86 -6.65 5.54
N ILE A 13 -2.95 -6.13 4.71
CA ILE A 13 -3.01 -6.34 3.26
C ILE A 13 -2.76 -7.82 2.90
N LEU A 14 -1.80 -8.47 3.56
CA LEU A 14 -1.57 -9.90 3.36
C LEU A 14 -2.80 -10.73 3.74
N ALA A 15 -3.47 -10.39 4.85
CA ALA A 15 -4.69 -11.07 5.27
C ALA A 15 -5.80 -10.93 4.22
N ILE A 16 -6.02 -9.73 3.69
CA ILE A 16 -6.98 -9.49 2.59
C ILE A 16 -6.62 -10.30 1.36
N THR A 17 -5.34 -10.29 0.97
CA THR A 17 -4.86 -11.02 -0.22
C THR A 17 -5.05 -12.52 -0.07
N LEU A 18 -4.66 -13.09 1.09
CA LEU A 18 -4.85 -14.50 1.40
C LEU A 18 -6.33 -14.88 1.47
N PHE A 19 -7.18 -13.99 1.97
CA PHE A 19 -8.62 -14.18 1.97
C PHE A 19 -9.19 -14.26 0.54
N VAL A 20 -8.77 -13.38 -0.37
CA VAL A 20 -9.17 -13.46 -1.78
C VAL A 20 -8.61 -14.72 -2.45
N ALA A 21 -7.38 -15.12 -2.15
CA ALA A 21 -6.79 -16.37 -2.63
C ALA A 21 -7.61 -17.59 -2.16
N TYR A 22 -8.07 -17.57 -0.92
CA TYR A 22 -8.96 -18.61 -0.36
C TYR A 22 -10.31 -18.65 -1.08
N LEU A 23 -10.94 -17.50 -1.32
CA LEU A 23 -12.19 -17.42 -2.07
C LEU A 23 -12.07 -17.91 -3.53
N THR A 24 -10.90 -17.72 -4.14
CA THR A 24 -10.62 -18.20 -5.51
C THR A 24 -10.17 -19.67 -5.55
N GLY A 25 -10.19 -20.37 -4.41
CA GLY A 25 -9.86 -21.80 -4.32
C GLY A 25 -8.37 -22.12 -4.46
N GLN A 26 -7.49 -21.14 -4.26
CA GLN A 26 -6.05 -21.36 -4.34
C GLN A 26 -5.52 -22.00 -3.05
N THR A 27 -4.60 -22.94 -3.21
CA THR A 27 -3.94 -23.61 -2.08
C THR A 27 -2.63 -22.93 -1.74
N ILE A 28 -2.21 -22.99 -0.48
CA ILE A 28 -0.88 -22.53 -0.08
C ILE A 28 0.15 -23.59 -0.51
N ASN A 29 0.98 -23.25 -1.49
CA ASN A 29 2.10 -24.05 -1.96
C ASN A 29 3.36 -23.17 -2.14
N ARG A 30 4.49 -23.79 -2.52
CA ARG A 30 5.77 -23.08 -2.63
C ARG A 30 5.73 -21.90 -3.61
N ILE A 31 4.96 -22.02 -4.70
CA ILE A 31 4.87 -20.99 -5.74
C ILE A 31 3.93 -19.86 -5.30
N THR A 32 2.78 -20.18 -4.69
CA THR A 32 1.89 -19.12 -4.15
C THR A 32 2.59 -18.34 -3.04
N LEU A 33 3.37 -19.01 -2.18
CA LEU A 33 4.21 -18.34 -1.18
C LEU A 33 5.27 -17.46 -1.84
N PHE A 34 5.91 -17.92 -2.92
CA PHE A 34 6.84 -17.10 -3.70
C PHE A 34 6.15 -15.87 -4.32
N ALA A 35 4.93 -16.01 -4.84
CA ALA A 35 4.15 -14.88 -5.34
C ALA A 35 3.85 -13.85 -4.24
N PHE A 36 3.50 -14.30 -3.02
CA PHE A 36 3.30 -13.39 -1.88
C PHE A 36 4.60 -12.73 -1.41
N LEU A 37 5.72 -13.47 -1.40
CA LEU A 37 7.04 -12.90 -1.08
C LEU A 37 7.47 -11.84 -2.10
N LEU A 38 7.26 -12.08 -3.40
CA LEU A 38 7.48 -11.06 -4.43
C LEU A 38 6.57 -9.85 -4.23
N SER A 39 5.30 -10.10 -3.88
CA SER A 39 4.32 -9.04 -3.67
C SER A 39 4.65 -8.18 -2.46
N LEU A 40 5.32 -8.70 -1.42
CA LEU A 40 5.61 -7.96 -0.19
C LEU A 40 6.32 -6.62 -0.45
N GLY A 41 7.33 -6.61 -1.33
CA GLY A 41 8.09 -5.39 -1.66
C GLY A 41 7.24 -4.34 -2.37
N LEU A 42 6.29 -4.78 -3.19
CA LEU A 42 5.37 -3.90 -3.93
C LEU A 42 4.17 -3.47 -3.07
N LEU A 43 3.80 -4.31 -2.10
CA LEU A 43 2.67 -4.13 -1.21
C LEU A 43 2.96 -3.06 -0.15
N VAL A 44 4.18 -2.98 0.38
CA VAL A 44 4.58 -1.93 1.33
C VAL A 44 4.70 -0.55 0.68
N ASP A 45 4.98 -0.50 -0.61
CA ASP A 45 5.33 0.73 -1.33
C ASP A 45 4.22 1.78 -1.24
N ALA A 46 2.99 1.43 -1.61
CA ALA A 46 1.85 2.36 -1.55
C ALA A 46 1.60 2.89 -0.13
N ALA A 47 1.71 2.05 0.89
CA ALA A 47 1.55 2.48 2.27
C ALA A 47 2.68 3.43 2.71
N ILE A 48 3.93 3.14 2.35
CA ILE A 48 5.09 3.98 2.68
C ILE A 48 4.97 5.35 2.00
N ILE A 49 4.65 5.39 0.69
CA ILE A 49 4.49 6.63 -0.06
C ILE A 49 3.43 7.52 0.60
N VAL A 50 2.27 6.97 0.97
CA VAL A 50 1.20 7.73 1.65
C VAL A 50 1.67 8.28 3.00
N ILE A 51 2.30 7.45 3.84
CA ILE A 51 2.77 7.87 5.17
C ILE A 51 3.83 8.98 5.05
N GLU A 52 4.77 8.82 4.13
CA GLU A 52 5.84 9.79 3.92
C GLU A 52 5.28 11.10 3.39
N ASN A 53 4.27 11.05 2.51
CA ASN A 53 3.60 12.25 2.02
C ASN A 53 2.88 13.01 3.13
N ILE A 54 2.13 12.29 3.97
CA ILE A 54 1.46 12.83 5.14
C ILE A 54 2.49 13.45 6.10
N HIS A 55 3.55 12.72 6.41
CA HIS A 55 4.61 13.20 7.29
C HIS A 55 5.26 14.47 6.74
N ARG A 56 5.52 14.54 5.42
CA ARG A 56 6.05 15.73 4.74
C ARG A 56 5.10 16.92 4.86
N HIS A 57 3.80 16.72 4.66
CA HIS A 57 2.78 17.77 4.80
C HIS A 57 2.68 18.27 6.24
N PHE A 58 2.79 17.39 7.23
CA PHE A 58 2.72 17.75 8.65
C PHE A 58 3.90 18.61 9.11
N HIS A 59 5.02 18.59 8.38
CA HIS A 59 6.21 19.40 8.66
C HIS A 59 6.39 20.55 7.65
N ALA A 60 5.40 20.79 6.78
CA ALA A 60 5.46 21.89 5.82
C ALA A 60 5.22 23.25 6.51
N PRO A 61 5.83 24.35 6.01
CA PRO A 61 5.56 25.69 6.53
C PRO A 61 4.06 26.04 6.43
N GLY A 62 3.45 26.49 7.52
CA GLY A 62 2.02 26.81 7.58
C GLY A 62 1.09 25.62 7.85
N ALA A 63 1.62 24.39 7.98
CA ALA A 63 0.84 23.23 8.39
C ALA A 63 0.17 23.43 9.77
N ALA A 64 0.79 24.23 10.65
CA ALA A 64 0.28 24.60 11.96
C ALA A 64 -1.11 25.29 11.92
N ASP A 65 -1.39 26.05 10.87
CA ASP A 65 -2.62 26.83 10.73
C ASP A 65 -3.73 26.09 9.96
N GLN A 66 -3.40 24.96 9.33
CA GLN A 66 -4.36 24.17 8.55
C GLN A 66 -5.07 23.11 9.40
N ASP A 67 -6.32 22.82 9.06
CA ASP A 67 -7.06 21.71 9.66
C ASP A 67 -6.40 20.37 9.29
N ILE A 68 -6.35 19.44 10.25
CA ILE A 68 -5.66 18.15 10.06
C ILE A 68 -6.33 17.37 8.94
N ASP A 69 -7.66 17.38 8.87
CA ASP A 69 -8.41 16.64 7.85
C ASP A 69 -8.11 17.20 6.45
N GLN A 70 -8.02 18.52 6.30
CA GLN A 70 -7.68 19.16 5.02
C GLN A 70 -6.25 18.81 4.57
N LEU A 71 -5.29 18.89 5.49
CA LEU A 71 -3.89 18.56 5.22
C LEU A 71 -3.72 17.09 4.82
N MET A 72 -4.49 16.19 5.44
CA MET A 72 -4.52 14.77 5.12
C MET A 72 -5.11 14.48 3.75
N ILE A 73 -6.19 15.18 3.38
CA ILE A 73 -6.81 15.05 2.06
C ILE A 73 -5.83 15.53 0.99
N GLU A 74 -5.21 16.70 1.16
CA GLU A 74 -4.23 17.25 0.22
C GLU A 74 -3.01 16.34 0.07
N ALA A 75 -2.47 15.84 1.19
CA ALA A 75 -1.37 14.89 1.18
C ALA A 75 -1.74 13.58 0.47
N THR A 76 -2.97 13.09 0.59
CA THR A 76 -3.38 11.84 -0.05
C THR A 76 -3.70 12.04 -1.53
N ASP A 77 -4.22 13.21 -1.91
CA ASP A 77 -4.59 13.53 -3.30
C ASP A 77 -3.35 13.75 -4.19
N GLU A 78 -2.30 14.39 -3.66
CA GLU A 78 -1.04 14.62 -4.39
C GLU A 78 -0.40 13.32 -4.90
N ILE A 79 -0.41 12.27 -4.07
CA ILE A 79 0.16 10.96 -4.39
C ILE A 79 -0.84 9.97 -4.98
N GLY A 80 -2.14 10.27 -4.96
CA GLY A 80 -3.19 9.40 -5.46
C GLY A 80 -2.98 8.99 -6.93
N ALA A 81 -2.92 9.98 -7.82
CA ALA A 81 -2.72 9.76 -9.25
C ALA A 81 -1.43 8.98 -9.60
N PRO A 82 -0.23 9.37 -9.12
CA PRO A 82 1.00 8.65 -9.45
C PRO A 82 1.02 7.21 -8.92
N THR A 83 0.54 6.97 -7.69
CA THR A 83 0.50 5.62 -7.13
C THR A 83 -0.48 4.71 -7.89
N ASN A 84 -1.62 5.22 -8.33
CA ASN A 84 -2.57 4.48 -9.16
C ASN A 84 -1.95 4.07 -10.51
N ILE A 85 -1.29 5.00 -11.19
CA ILE A 85 -0.64 4.73 -12.48
C ILE A 85 0.49 3.71 -12.32
N ALA A 86 1.32 3.86 -11.29
CA ALA A 86 2.39 2.92 -10.98
C ALA A 86 1.84 1.51 -10.71
N THR A 87 0.79 1.41 -9.90
CA THR A 87 0.12 0.14 -9.60
C THR A 87 -0.41 -0.53 -10.85
N LEU A 88 -1.12 0.23 -11.71
CA LEU A 88 -1.62 -0.29 -12.97
C LEU A 88 -0.50 -0.74 -13.90
N ALA A 89 0.61 0.01 -13.99
CA ALA A 89 1.76 -0.37 -14.78
C ALA A 89 2.34 -1.71 -14.30
N ILE A 90 2.50 -1.91 -12.99
CA ILE A 90 2.96 -3.17 -12.42
C ILE A 90 1.99 -4.32 -12.76
N ILE A 91 0.68 -4.11 -12.62
CA ILE A 91 -0.34 -5.11 -12.99
C ILE A 91 -0.22 -5.46 -14.48
N LEU A 92 -0.02 -4.48 -15.35
CA LEU A 92 0.16 -4.70 -16.79
C LEU A 92 1.41 -5.53 -17.11
N THR A 93 2.49 -5.40 -16.32
CA THR A 93 3.68 -6.26 -16.50
C THR A 93 3.39 -7.74 -16.19
N MET A 94 2.33 -8.04 -15.44
CA MET A 94 1.92 -9.42 -15.15
C MET A 94 1.08 -10.03 -16.29
N VAL A 95 0.49 -9.21 -17.16
CA VAL A 95 -0.39 -9.67 -18.25
C VAL A 95 0.29 -10.67 -19.18
N PRO A 96 1.54 -10.46 -19.66
CA PRO A 96 2.23 -11.45 -20.48
C PRO A 96 2.41 -12.82 -19.79
N MET A 97 2.58 -12.84 -18.47
CA MET A 97 2.74 -14.10 -17.72
C MET A 97 1.46 -14.93 -17.68
N ALA A 98 0.29 -14.31 -17.81
CA ALA A 98 -0.98 -15.04 -17.90
C ALA A 98 -1.12 -15.85 -19.20
N PHE A 99 -0.36 -15.51 -20.24
CA PHE A 99 -0.37 -16.21 -21.53
C PHE A 99 0.71 -17.30 -21.66
N VAL A 100 1.50 -17.54 -20.61
CA VAL A 100 2.49 -18.62 -20.61
C VAL A 100 1.73 -19.94 -20.50
N GLY A 101 1.87 -20.78 -21.53
CA GLY A 101 1.23 -22.10 -21.61
C GLY A 101 2.10 -23.24 -21.09
N GLN A 102 1.66 -24.47 -21.36
CA GLN A 102 2.36 -25.72 -21.02
C GLN A 102 2.51 -25.92 -19.50
N MET A 103 3.35 -26.89 -19.12
CA MET A 103 3.68 -27.18 -17.72
C MET A 103 4.14 -25.92 -16.98
N MET A 104 4.95 -25.07 -17.62
CA MET A 104 5.45 -23.82 -17.01
C MET A 104 4.33 -22.85 -16.67
N GLY A 105 3.32 -22.73 -17.52
CA GLY A 105 2.14 -21.91 -17.28
C GLY A 105 1.36 -22.31 -16.03
N GLN A 106 1.17 -23.62 -15.83
CA GLN A 106 0.46 -24.12 -14.65
C GLN A 106 1.24 -23.82 -13.34
N PHE A 107 2.57 -23.86 -13.40
CA PHE A 107 3.42 -23.50 -12.27
C PHE A 107 3.46 -21.98 -12.04
N MET A 108 3.47 -21.14 -13.07
CA MET A 108 3.56 -19.69 -12.92
C MET A 108 2.21 -19.02 -12.64
N LYS A 109 1.08 -19.68 -12.93
CA LYS A 109 -0.29 -19.17 -12.80
C LYS A 109 -0.58 -18.40 -11.49
N PRO A 110 -0.07 -18.79 -10.30
CA PRO A 110 -0.32 -18.04 -9.07
C PRO A 110 0.27 -16.64 -9.03
N ILE A 111 1.32 -16.34 -9.79
CA ILE A 111 2.00 -15.04 -9.80
C ILE A 111 1.11 -13.96 -10.43
N PRO A 112 0.68 -14.07 -11.71
CA PRO A 112 -0.17 -13.06 -12.33
C PRO A 112 -1.60 -13.04 -11.75
N ALA A 113 -1.99 -14.05 -10.96
CA ALA A 113 -3.25 -14.06 -10.25
C ALA A 113 -3.18 -13.32 -8.91
N ASN A 114 -2.19 -13.63 -8.05
CA ASN A 114 -2.14 -13.10 -6.69
C ASN A 114 -1.46 -11.74 -6.58
N VAL A 115 -0.44 -11.46 -7.41
CA VAL A 115 0.29 -10.18 -7.33
C VAL A 115 -0.66 -9.01 -7.61
N PRO A 116 -1.47 -8.98 -8.69
CA PRO A 116 -2.42 -7.88 -8.92
C PRO A 116 -3.45 -7.71 -7.81
N VAL A 117 -3.96 -8.82 -7.27
CA VAL A 117 -4.90 -8.80 -6.14
C VAL A 117 -4.24 -8.17 -4.91
N ALA A 118 -2.99 -8.54 -4.63
CA ALA A 118 -2.23 -7.98 -3.51
C ALA A 118 -2.00 -6.46 -3.67
N LEU A 119 -1.73 -6.00 -4.89
CA LEU A 119 -1.52 -4.58 -5.18
C LEU A 119 -2.81 -3.76 -5.03
N ILE A 120 -3.94 -4.28 -5.53
CA ILE A 120 -5.24 -3.63 -5.37
C ILE A 120 -5.64 -3.58 -3.89
N ALA A 121 -5.43 -4.68 -3.17
CA ALA A 121 -5.64 -4.72 -1.72
C ALA A 121 -4.72 -3.72 -0.99
N SER A 122 -3.46 -3.60 -1.40
CA SER A 122 -2.53 -2.62 -0.86
C SER A 122 -3.03 -1.20 -1.04
N LEU A 123 -3.42 -0.85 -2.26
CA LEU A 123 -3.95 0.47 -2.60
C LEU A 123 -5.17 0.83 -1.75
N PHE A 124 -6.09 -0.12 -1.58
CA PHE A 124 -7.28 0.06 -0.75
C PHE A 124 -6.92 0.33 0.72
N VAL A 125 -6.00 -0.45 1.28
CA VAL A 125 -5.55 -0.26 2.66
C VAL A 125 -4.75 1.04 2.79
N ALA A 126 -3.94 1.39 1.80
CA ALA A 126 -3.13 2.60 1.77
C ALA A 126 -3.97 3.88 1.72
N TYR A 127 -5.16 3.87 1.15
CA TYR A 127 -6.05 5.05 1.13
C TYR A 127 -7.05 5.12 2.28
N ILE A 128 -7.37 3.99 2.91
CA ILE A 128 -8.37 3.96 4.00
C ILE A 128 -7.69 3.85 5.36
N PHE A 129 -6.86 2.82 5.55
CA PHE A 129 -6.29 2.52 6.86
C PHE A 129 -5.09 3.41 7.16
N THR A 130 -4.24 3.68 6.19
CA THR A 130 -3.03 4.47 6.42
C THR A 130 -3.35 5.90 6.87
N PRO A 131 -4.25 6.66 6.21
CA PRO A 131 -4.61 8.00 6.67
C PRO A 131 -5.28 7.98 8.05
N TYR A 132 -6.15 6.98 8.29
CA TYR A 132 -6.80 6.79 9.58
C TYR A 132 -5.81 6.52 10.73
N LEU A 133 -4.82 5.65 10.51
CA LEU A 133 -3.76 5.38 11.50
C LEU A 133 -2.84 6.58 11.67
N ALA A 134 -2.54 7.29 10.58
CA ALA A 134 -1.69 8.48 10.60
C ALA A 134 -2.29 9.58 11.48
N VAL A 135 -3.57 9.93 11.33
CA VAL A 135 -4.24 10.94 12.19
C VAL A 135 -4.18 10.56 13.68
N ARG A 136 -4.27 9.27 13.99
CA ARG A 136 -4.29 8.80 15.38
C ARG A 136 -2.91 8.68 16.02
N LEU A 137 -1.85 8.48 15.22
CA LEU A 137 -0.50 8.15 15.70
C LEU A 137 0.53 9.25 15.44
N LEU A 138 0.35 10.04 14.37
CA LEU A 138 1.14 11.21 14.06
C LEU A 138 0.50 12.41 14.75
N LYS A 139 1.19 12.95 15.76
CA LYS A 139 0.81 14.24 16.34
C LYS A 139 1.29 15.33 15.40
N LYS A 140 0.40 16.28 15.08
CA LYS A 140 0.79 17.58 14.51
C LYS A 140 1.83 18.23 15.44
N PRO A 141 2.94 18.78 14.94
CA PRO A 141 3.86 19.52 15.79
C PRO A 141 3.13 20.75 16.36
N ASP A 142 3.01 20.81 17.69
CA ASP A 142 2.59 22.04 18.39
C ASP A 142 3.70 23.08 18.22
N HIS A 143 3.35 24.27 17.74
CA HIS A 143 4.26 25.41 17.77
C HIS A 143 4.22 26.01 19.19
N ASP A 144 4.89 25.36 20.14
CA ASP A 144 5.05 25.88 21.50
C ASP A 144 6.55 25.93 21.85
N SER A 145 7.32 26.68 21.05
CA SER A 145 8.66 27.16 21.37
C SER A 145 9.26 27.97 20.21
N GLU A 146 8.88 29.25 20.08
CA GLU A 146 9.77 30.33 19.58
C GLU A 146 9.13 31.71 19.80
N VAL A 147 8.80 32.00 21.07
CA VAL A 147 8.79 33.38 21.58
C VAL A 147 9.56 33.37 22.89
N HIS A 148 10.90 33.33 22.81
CA HIS A 148 11.81 33.79 23.84
C HIS A 148 13.16 34.15 23.23
#